data_AF-A0A2M9P5E3-F1
#
_entry.id   AF-A0A2M9P5E3-F1
#
_cell.length_a   1.000
_cell.length_b   1.000
_cell.length_c   1.000
_cell.angle_alpha   90.00
_cell.angle_beta   90.00
_cell.angle_gamma   90.00
#
_symmetry.space_group_name_H-M   'P 1'
#
loop_
_entity.id
_entity.type
_entity.pdbx_description
1 polymer ?
#
loop_
_entity_poly.entity_id
_entity_poly.type
_entity_poly.pdbx_seq_one_letter_code
_entity_poly.pdbx_strand_id
1 'polypeptide(L)'
;AMRAGGYNLGGEQSGHIVMTDFVTTGDGLIAALQFLSAMVETGRRASELARVFAPFPQVLRNVRYRKAMRAGGYNLGGEQSGHIVMTDFVTTGDGLIAA
;
A
#
# COMPACT_ATOMS: atom_id res chain seq x y z
N ALA A 1 -12.66 8.17 0.77
CA ALA A 1 -13.27 7.05 1.52
C ALA A 1 -13.45 7.39 3.00
N MET A 2 -12.37 7.50 3.79
CA MET A 2 -12.46 7.69 5.25
C MET A 2 -13.39 8.84 5.69
N ARG A 3 -13.19 10.07 5.21
CA ARG A 3 -14.03 11.23 5.57
C ARG A 3 -15.50 11.06 5.19
N ALA A 4 -15.77 10.53 4.00
CA ALA A 4 -17.13 10.31 3.52
C ALA A 4 -17.86 9.23 4.34
N GLY A 5 -17.12 8.23 4.83
CA GLY A 5 -17.67 7.15 5.67
C GLY A 5 -17.57 7.40 7.18
N GLY A 6 -17.00 8.52 7.62
CA GLY A 6 -16.76 8.78 9.05
C GLY A 6 -15.81 7.79 9.73
N TYR A 7 -14.92 7.13 8.98
CA TYR A 7 -13.98 6.14 9.52
C TYR A 7 -12.72 6.80 10.07
N ASN A 8 -12.25 6.30 11.20
CA ASN A 8 -11.08 6.83 11.90
C ASN A 8 -9.77 6.08 11.64
N LEU A 9 -9.82 4.91 10.99
CA LEU A 9 -8.64 4.11 10.64
C LEU A 9 -8.63 3.78 9.14
N GLY A 10 -7.47 3.93 8.51
CA GLY A 10 -7.25 3.51 7.14
C GLY A 10 -5.77 3.40 6.82
N GLY A 11 -5.44 2.90 5.63
CA GLY A 11 -4.05 2.86 5.18
C GLY A 11 -3.84 2.02 3.93
N GLU A 12 -2.56 1.87 3.58
CA GLU A 12 -2.10 1.20 2.38
C GLU A 12 -1.02 0.16 2.70
N GLN A 13 -0.79 -0.79 1.78
CA GLN A 13 0.24 -1.84 1.91
C GLN A 13 1.66 -1.27 2.06
N SER A 14 1.90 -0.04 1.60
CA SER A 14 3.16 0.69 1.76
C SER A 14 3.52 0.98 3.23
N GLY A 15 2.56 0.83 4.15
CA GLY A 15 2.71 1.23 5.56
C GLY A 15 2.25 2.67 5.83
N HIS A 16 1.63 3.34 4.85
CA HIS A 16 0.96 4.62 5.07
C HIS A 16 -0.35 4.38 5.84
N ILE A 17 -0.33 4.53 7.16
CA ILE A 17 -1.50 4.33 8.04
C ILE A 17 -2.00 5.67 8.56
N VAL A 18 -3.30 5.92 8.41
CA VAL A 18 -4.00 7.14 8.86
C VAL A 18 -4.91 6.80 10.03
N MET A 19 -4.75 7.51 11.14
CA MET A 19 -5.65 7.42 12.30
C MET A 19 -6.19 8.81 12.64
N THR A 20 -7.41 9.13 12.18
CA THR A 20 -7.93 10.51 12.21
C THR A 20 -8.30 11.02 13.60
N ASP A 21 -8.30 10.14 14.60
CA ASP A 21 -8.40 10.54 16.01
C ASP A 21 -7.15 11.28 16.51
N PHE A 22 -6.00 11.07 15.84
CA PHE A 22 -4.70 11.62 16.27
C PHE A 22 -4.09 12.57 15.24
N VAL A 23 -4.18 12.25 13.95
CA VAL A 23 -3.49 12.96 12.86
C VAL A 23 -4.35 13.06 11.60
N THR A 24 -4.15 14.09 10.79
CA THR A 24 -4.94 14.33 9.57
C THR A 24 -4.36 13.68 8.30
N THR A 25 -3.18 13.06 8.40
CA THR A 25 -2.45 12.37 7.34
C THR A 25 -1.84 11.08 7.88
N GLY A 26 -1.21 10.27 7.03
CA GLY A 26 -0.53 9.06 7.49
C GLY A 26 0.70 9.37 8.33
N ASP A 27 0.81 8.70 9.46
CA ASP A 27 1.89 8.87 10.42
C ASP A 27 2.37 7.51 10.93
N GLY A 28 3.59 7.14 10.56
CA GLY A 28 4.19 5.86 10.94
C GLY A 28 4.56 5.75 12.42
N LEU A 29 4.84 6.87 13.10
CA LEU A 29 5.18 6.86 14.53
C LEU A 29 3.93 6.62 15.37
N ILE A 30 2.83 7.29 15.04
CA ILE A 30 1.54 7.04 15.70
C ILE A 30 1.10 5.59 15.44
N ALA A 31 1.24 5.08 14.22
CA ALA A 31 0.96 3.67 13.90
C ALA A 31 1.81 2.70 14.72
N ALA A 32 3.11 2.96 14.85
CA ALA A 32 4.00 2.13 15.64
C ALA A 32 3.63 2.14 17.13
N LEU A 33 3.33 3.32 17.70
CA LEU A 33 2.94 3.44 19.10
C LEU A 33 1.62 2.73 19.39
N GLN A 34 0.62 2.84 18.50
CA GLN A 34 -0.65 2.13 18.65
C GLN A 34 -0.47 0.61 18.58
N PHE A 35 0.38 0.12 17.67
CA PHE A 35 0.71 -1.31 17.60
C PHE A 35 1.43 -1.80 18.87
N LEU A 36 2.37 -1.01 19.41
CA LEU A 36 3.04 -1.32 20.68
C LEU A 36 2.06 -1.30 21.86
N SER A 37 1.10 -0.38 21.90
CA SER A 37 0.03 -0.37 22.91
C SER A 37 -0.75 -1.69 22.87
N ALA A 38 -1.16 -2.12 21.67
CA ALA A 38 -1.88 -3.39 21.50
C ALA A 38 -1.04 -4.61 21.96
N MET A 39 0.29 -4.60 21.76
CA MET A 39 1.18 -5.64 22.29
C MET A 39 1.18 -5.65 23.82
N VAL A 40 1.26 -4.49 24.46
CA VAL A 40 1.27 -4.36 25.92
C VAL A 40 -0.08 -4.79 26.51
N GLU A 41 -1.19 -4.32 25.93
CA GLU A 41 -2.56 -4.62 26.39
C GLU A 41 -2.91 -6.10 26.28
N THR A 42 -2.46 -6.76 25.21
CA THR A 42 -2.75 -8.18 24.97
C THR A 42 -1.73 -9.13 25.59
N GLY A 43 -0.52 -8.65 25.90
CA GLY A 43 0.62 -9.48 26.32
C GLY A 43 1.15 -10.41 25.22
N ARG A 44 0.71 -10.24 23.97
CA ARG A 44 1.05 -11.13 22.84
C ARG A 44 2.26 -10.63 22.08
N ARG A 45 2.98 -11.57 21.45
CA ARG A 45 4.12 -11.22 20.59
C ARG A 45 3.61 -10.59 19.29
N ALA A 46 4.42 -9.71 18.70
CA ALA A 46 4.13 -9.10 17.40
C ALA A 46 3.82 -10.14 16.30
N SER A 47 4.52 -11.29 16.32
CA SER A 47 4.29 -12.39 15.36
C SER A 47 2.88 -12.99 15.43
N GLU A 48 2.23 -12.91 16.59
CA GLU A 48 0.88 -13.39 16.79
C GLU A 48 -0.16 -12.33 16.42
N LEU A 49 0.12 -11.05 16.71
CA LEU A 49 -0.76 -9.93 16.37
C LEU A 49 -0.74 -9.60 14.88
N ALA A 50 0.39 -9.76 14.19
CA ALA A 50 0.51 -9.48 12.77
C ALA A 50 -0.12 -10.57 11.87
N ARG A 51 -0.43 -11.74 12.43
CA ARG A 51 -0.95 -12.90 11.67
C ARG A 51 -2.46 -12.97 11.75
N VAL A 52 -3.14 -11.96 11.23
CA VAL A 52 -4.62 -11.88 11.25
C VAL A 52 -5.30 -12.48 10.03
N PHE A 53 -4.55 -12.70 8.95
CA PHE A 53 -5.01 -13.41 7.75
C PHE A 53 -3.85 -14.18 7.08
N ALA A 54 -4.19 -15.09 6.18
CA ALA A 54 -3.21 -15.74 5.31
C ALA A 54 -3.02 -14.88 4.05
N PRO A 55 -1.82 -14.31 3.81
CA PRO A 55 -1.59 -13.52 2.60
C PRO A 55 -1.68 -14.41 1.36
N PHE A 56 -2.38 -13.94 0.34
CA PHE A 56 -2.29 -14.56 -0.98
C PHE A 56 -0.93 -14.24 -1.62
N PRO A 57 -0.39 -15.12 -2.47
CA PRO A 57 0.86 -14.82 -3.13
C PRO A 57 0.65 -13.65 -4.10
N GLN A 58 1.38 -12.56 -3.86
CA GLN A 58 1.31 -11.30 -4.61
C GLN A 58 2.73 -10.89 -5.01
N VAL A 59 2.90 -10.43 -6.24
CA VAL A 59 4.18 -9.90 -6.72
C VAL A 59 4.04 -8.42 -7.05
N LEU A 60 4.91 -7.60 -6.46
CA LEU A 60 5.02 -6.17 -6.75
C LEU A 60 6.21 -5.92 -7.67
N ARG A 61 5.97 -5.51 -8.92
CA ARG A 61 7.04 -5.17 -9.88
C ARG A 61 7.00 -3.69 -10.25
N ASN A 62 8.12 -3.03 -9.98
CA ASN A 62 8.33 -1.64 -10.38
C ASN A 62 8.97 -1.60 -11.77
N VAL A 63 8.17 -1.28 -12.79
CA VAL A 63 8.66 -1.15 -14.17
C VAL A 63 9.05 0.30 -14.45
N ARG A 64 10.30 0.51 -14.86
CA ARG A 64 10.76 1.81 -15.35
C ARG A 64 10.34 1.96 -16.81
N TYR A 65 9.66 3.05 -17.15
CA TYR A 65 9.32 3.35 -18.54
C TYR A 65 9.83 4.74 -18.95
N ARG A 66 10.15 4.89 -20.23
CA ARG A 66 10.49 6.18 -20.83
C ARG A 66 9.24 6.80 -21.43
N LYS A 67 8.90 8.02 -21.03
CA LYS A 67 7.80 8.77 -21.64
C LYS A 67 8.27 9.31 -23.00
N ALA A 68 7.66 8.86 -24.10
CA ALA A 68 7.84 9.54 -25.39
C ALA A 68 7.06 10.86 -25.36
N MET A 69 7.72 11.99 -25.19
CA MET A 69 7.08 13.29 -25.38
C MET A 69 6.82 13.52 -26.87
N ARG A 70 5.54 13.54 -27.26
CA ARG A 70 5.11 14.07 -28.55
C ARG A 70 4.45 15.43 -28.33
N ALA A 71 5.12 16.49 -28.75
CA ALA A 71 4.52 17.81 -28.90
C ALA A 71 4.55 18.16 -30.39
N GLY A 72 3.38 18.35 -31.01
CA GLY A 72 3.27 18.90 -32.36
C GLY A 72 4.09 18.22 -33.46
N GLY A 73 4.18 16.88 -33.49
CA GLY A 73 4.89 16.14 -34.54
C GLY A 73 6.42 16.07 -34.40
N TYR A 74 7.02 16.71 -33.39
CA TYR A 74 8.45 16.65 -33.12
C TYR A 74 8.75 15.77 -31.91
N ASN A 75 9.76 14.89 -32.04
CA ASN A 75 10.29 14.11 -30.91
C ASN A 75 11.18 15.02 -30.06
N LEU A 76 10.65 15.52 -28.95
CA LEU A 76 11.43 16.26 -27.96
C LEU A 76 12.11 15.23 -27.05
N GLY A 77 13.43 15.10 -27.16
CA GLY A 77 14.27 14.13 -26.43
C GLY A 77 14.38 14.42 -24.92
N GLY A 78 13.27 14.54 -24.22
CA GLY A 78 13.23 14.65 -22.77
C GLY A 78 13.15 13.29 -22.11
N GLU A 79 14.22 12.89 -21.41
CA GLU A 79 14.21 11.70 -20.56
C GLU A 79 13.38 11.98 -19.30
N GLN A 80 12.12 11.54 -19.29
CA GLN A 80 11.35 11.41 -18.05
C GLN A 80 11.08 9.93 -17.81
N SER A 81 11.78 9.37 -16.82
CA SER A 81 11.59 8.02 -16.32
C SER A 81 10.46 8.01 -15.29
N GLY A 82 9.42 7.23 -15.55
CA GLY A 82 8.34 6.98 -14.59
C GLY A 82 8.39 5.55 -14.04
N HIS A 83 7.77 5.33 -12.88
CA HIS A 83 7.56 4.00 -12.31
C HIS A 83 6.09 3.60 -12.47
N ILE A 84 5.83 2.42 -13.06
CA ILE A 84 4.53 1.75 -12.99
C ILE A 84 4.67 0.62 -11.99
N VAL A 85 3.77 0.59 -11.01
CA VAL A 85 3.67 -0.49 -10.04
C VAL A 85 2.62 -1.48 -10.57
N MET A 86 3.06 -2.65 -11.01
CA MET A 86 2.14 -3.75 -11.39
C MET A 86 2.07 -4.72 -10.22
N THR A 87 0.85 -4.98 -9.73
CA THR A 87 0.58 -6.07 -8.80
C THR A 87 0.06 -7.27 -9.58
N ASP A 88 0.91 -8.29 -9.76
CA ASP A 88 0.47 -9.55 -10.34
C ASP A 88 -0.17 -10.40 -9.23
N PHE A 89 -1.42 -10.80 -9.43
CA PHE A 89 -2.06 -11.86 -8.64
C PHE A 89 -1.45 -13.20 -9.08
N VAL A 90 -0.82 -13.94 -8.17
CA VAL A 90 -0.32 -15.29 -8.50
C VAL A 90 -1.52 -16.24 -8.53
N THR A 91 -1.77 -16.84 -9.69
CA THR A 91 -2.78 -17.88 -9.84
C THR A 91 -2.40 -19.09 -8.99
N THR A 92 -3.28 -19.51 -8.08
CA THR A 92 -3.29 -20.91 -7.65
C THR A 92 -4.02 -21.71 -8.73
N GLY A 93 -3.69 -22.98 -8.93
CA GLY A 93 -4.00 -23.78 -10.12
C GLY A 93 -5.46 -23.92 -10.56
N ASP A 94 -6.43 -23.30 -9.88
CA ASP A 94 -7.86 -23.57 -10.03
C ASP A 94 -8.69 -22.39 -10.55
N GLY A 95 -8.04 -21.38 -11.14
CA GLY A 95 -8.73 -20.33 -11.88
C GLY A 95 -8.66 -18.95 -11.25
N LEU A 96 -8.58 -17.98 -12.14
CA LEU A 96 -8.44 -16.56 -11.90
C LEU A 96 -9.71 -16.02 -11.19
N ILE A 97 -9.57 -15.47 -9.99
CA ILE A 97 -10.58 -14.55 -9.42
C ILE A 97 -9.96 -13.16 -9.49
N ALA A 98 -10.49 -12.32 -10.38
CA ALA A 98 -10.27 -10.89 -10.36
C ALA A 98 -11.26 -10.26 -9.38
N ALA A 99 -10.77 -9.42 -8.47
CA ALA A 99 -11.57 -8.44 -7.74
C ALA A 99 -11.03 -7.05 -8.06
#